data_AF-A0A2I0NVD7-F1
#
_entry.id   AF-A0A2I0NVD7-F1
#
_cell.length_a   1.000
_cell.length_b   1.000
_cell.length_c   1.000
_cell.angle_alpha   90.00
_cell.angle_beta   90.00
_cell.angle_gamma   90.00
#
_symmetry.space_group_name_H-M   'P 1'
#
loop_
_entity.id
_entity.type
_entity.pdbx_description
1 polymer ?
#
loop_
_entity_poly.entity_id
_entity_poly.type
_entity_poly.pdbx_seq_one_letter_code
_entity_poly.pdbx_strand_id
1 'polypeptide(L)'
;AANRPTLVLAHNKTLAAQLYAEFCDFFPKNRVEYFVSYYDYYQPESYIPSKDQYIEKDSAINPKIEMMRLSATASLSFRRDVIVVASVSCIFGLGNPENFRNMGFELAVGQKISRTEIMSKLLDILFERNDLELMPGRFRVKGDTIDIIPGYFNDIIRIEMFGDEIERISEVDKNTGNRKEQLKYFYIYPARHFVTPEGARKIAAETIRKELDEVLPTLGMLEAHRLEQRTNYDLEMIEETGSTKGIENYSRHFDGRSAGEKPYCLLDYFPDDFLLIIDESHQTIPQLHGMYNGDRSRKKSLIDYGFRLPSAYDNRPLQFHEFEQYMTSTIFVSATPGDYEMKHSARLVEQIIRPTGLVDPNVEVRPITGQTDDVIREVQATIARGDRALITTLTKKLAEELSEFLADRGIKTRYLHSDIKTLERTEIIRQLRLGKFDVLVGINLLREGLDIPEVGFIGILDADK
;
A
#
# COMPACT_ATOMS: atom_id res chain seq x y z
N ALA A 1 26.08 -0.94 -13.07
CA ALA A 1 24.83 -0.93 -12.30
C ALA A 1 23.93 0.16 -12.88
N ALA A 2 22.63 -0.09 -13.04
CA ALA A 2 21.73 0.87 -13.68
C ALA A 2 21.60 2.19 -12.90
N ASN A 3 21.83 2.19 -11.58
CA ASN A 3 21.86 3.37 -10.70
C ASN A 3 20.65 4.31 -10.88
N ARG A 4 19.48 3.70 -11.06
CA ARG A 4 18.18 4.35 -11.25
C ARG A 4 17.29 4.06 -10.03
N PRO A 5 16.49 5.03 -9.57
CA PRO A 5 15.42 4.74 -8.63
C PRO A 5 14.55 3.60 -9.15
N THR A 6 14.17 2.67 -8.29
CA THR A 6 13.46 1.45 -8.69
C THR A 6 12.17 1.32 -7.90
N LEU A 7 11.06 1.05 -8.59
CA LEU A 7 9.79 0.63 -8.00
C LEU A 7 9.64 -0.87 -8.19
N VAL A 8 9.49 -1.61 -7.10
CA VAL A 8 9.17 -3.05 -7.11
C VAL A 8 7.72 -3.20 -6.70
N LEU A 9 6.88 -3.70 -7.61
CA LEU A 9 5.44 -3.85 -7.40
C LEU A 9 5.09 -5.31 -7.12
N ALA A 10 4.41 -5.55 -6.01
CA ALA A 10 3.90 -6.87 -5.63
C ALA A 10 2.37 -6.87 -5.48
N HIS A 11 1.73 -7.96 -5.87
CA HIS A 11 0.25 -8.09 -5.81
C HIS A 11 -0.33 -8.19 -4.39
N ASN A 12 0.49 -8.49 -3.37
CA ASN A 12 0.03 -8.68 -2.00
C ASN A 12 1.02 -8.14 -0.94
N LYS A 13 0.50 -7.80 0.26
CA LYS A 13 1.29 -7.20 1.35
C LYS A 13 2.34 -8.16 1.95
N THR A 14 2.11 -9.47 1.92
CA THR A 14 3.03 -10.47 2.49
C THR A 14 4.30 -10.56 1.65
N LEU A 15 4.13 -10.69 0.34
CA LEU A 15 5.23 -10.72 -0.64
C LEU A 15 5.97 -9.38 -0.65
N ALA A 16 5.24 -8.26 -0.64
CA ALA A 16 5.86 -6.94 -0.51
C ALA A 16 6.74 -6.82 0.74
N ALA A 17 6.32 -7.36 1.88
CA ALA A 17 7.10 -7.33 3.11
C ALA A 17 8.35 -8.24 3.04
N GLN A 18 8.24 -9.41 2.40
CA GLN A 18 9.36 -10.32 2.16
C GLN A 18 10.42 -9.66 1.26
N LEU A 19 9.99 -9.16 0.09
CA LEU A 19 10.85 -8.41 -0.81
C LEU A 19 11.50 -7.22 -0.12
N TYR A 20 10.75 -6.43 0.64
CA TYR A 20 11.30 -5.31 1.40
C TYR A 20 12.43 -5.74 2.33
N ALA A 21 12.26 -6.81 3.09
CA ALA A 21 13.30 -7.36 3.97
C ALA A 21 14.52 -7.83 3.17
N GLU A 22 14.32 -8.60 2.10
CA GLU A 22 15.40 -9.09 1.23
C GLU A 22 16.19 -7.93 0.60
N PHE A 23 15.50 -6.92 0.07
CA PHE A 23 16.15 -5.73 -0.50
C PHE A 23 16.92 -4.94 0.56
N CYS A 24 16.45 -4.88 1.81
CA CYS A 24 17.20 -4.24 2.90
C CYS A 24 18.53 -4.97 3.18
N ASP A 25 18.51 -6.31 3.15
CA ASP A 25 19.71 -7.14 3.35
C ASP A 25 20.68 -7.06 2.17
N PHE A 26 20.16 -7.03 0.92
CA PHE A 26 20.97 -6.90 -0.28
C PHE A 26 21.57 -5.49 -0.45
N PHE A 27 20.85 -4.45 -0.02
CA PHE A 27 21.24 -3.05 -0.24
C PHE A 27 21.32 -2.23 1.07
N PRO A 28 22.16 -2.63 2.04
CA PRO A 28 22.20 -2.03 3.38
C PRO A 28 22.69 -0.58 3.41
N LYS A 29 23.31 -0.10 2.32
CA LYS A 29 23.81 1.27 2.17
C LYS A 29 22.87 2.16 1.35
N ASN A 30 21.90 1.58 0.65
CA ASN A 30 20.93 2.31 -0.17
C ASN A 30 19.65 2.53 0.63
N ARG A 31 18.75 3.36 0.07
CA ARG A 31 17.47 3.64 0.72
C ARG A 31 16.42 2.66 0.20
N VAL A 32 16.10 1.65 1.00
CA VAL A 32 15.00 0.72 0.73
C VAL A 32 13.76 1.18 1.50
N GLU A 33 12.66 1.37 0.78
CA GLU A 33 11.43 1.98 1.27
C GLU A 33 10.24 1.04 1.05
N TYR A 34 9.21 1.24 1.87
CA TYR A 34 8.01 0.39 1.86
C TYR A 34 6.75 1.22 1.66
N PHE A 35 5.97 0.91 0.62
CA PHE A 35 4.79 1.68 0.24
C PHE A 35 3.57 0.79 -0.03
N VAL A 36 2.82 0.49 1.03
CA VAL A 36 1.56 -0.26 0.95
C VAL A 36 0.41 0.54 1.55
N SER A 37 -0.81 0.02 1.44
CA SER A 37 -1.95 0.60 2.17
C SER A 37 -1.66 0.63 3.67
N TYR A 38 -1.75 1.82 4.24
CA TYR A 38 -1.54 2.15 5.65
C TYR A 38 -2.77 1.86 6.51
N TYR A 39 -3.84 1.32 5.93
CA TYR A 39 -5.00 0.86 6.68
C TYR A 39 -4.79 -0.57 7.18
N ASP A 40 -4.91 -0.77 8.49
CA ASP A 40 -5.06 -2.09 9.12
C ASP A 40 -6.49 -2.62 8.90
N TYR A 41 -7.46 -1.72 8.95
CA TYR A 41 -8.85 -1.96 8.61
C TYR A 41 -9.34 -0.82 7.71
N TYR A 42 -10.07 -1.17 6.66
CA TYR A 42 -10.68 -0.18 5.76
C TYR A 42 -12.02 -0.66 5.26
N GLN A 43 -13.06 0.10 5.59
CA GLN A 43 -14.39 -0.04 5.05
C GLN A 43 -14.69 1.19 4.19
N PRO A 44 -14.81 1.02 2.86
CA PRO A 44 -15.11 2.15 2.00
C PRO A 44 -16.54 2.64 2.20
N GLU A 45 -16.72 3.94 1.99
CA GLU A 45 -18.06 4.51 1.82
C GLU A 45 -18.78 3.81 0.66
N SER A 46 -20.01 3.38 0.87
CA SER A 46 -20.83 2.76 -0.18
C SER A 46 -22.31 2.91 0.11
N TYR A 47 -23.12 2.76 -0.93
CA TYR A 47 -24.56 2.75 -0.83
C TYR A 47 -25.10 1.52 -1.56
N ILE A 48 -25.99 0.77 -0.91
CA ILE A 48 -26.61 -0.45 -1.45
C ILE A 48 -28.08 -0.12 -1.75
N PRO A 49 -28.44 0.19 -3.01
CA PRO A 49 -29.79 0.64 -3.35
C PRO A 49 -30.88 -0.37 -3.03
N SER A 50 -30.60 -1.67 -3.19
CA SER A 50 -31.56 -2.75 -2.93
C SER A 50 -31.97 -2.87 -1.46
N LYS A 51 -31.20 -2.29 -0.54
CA LYS A 51 -31.47 -2.29 0.91
C LYS A 51 -31.69 -0.89 1.47
N ASP A 52 -31.64 0.14 0.62
CA ASP A 52 -31.55 1.55 1.03
C ASP A 52 -30.54 1.79 2.17
N GLN A 53 -29.39 1.11 2.08
CA GLN A 53 -28.42 1.09 3.16
C GLN A 53 -27.18 1.91 2.78
N TYR A 54 -26.99 3.02 3.49
CA TYR A 54 -25.75 3.78 3.45
C TYR A 54 -24.75 3.20 4.46
N ILE A 55 -23.53 2.97 3.97
CA ILE A 55 -22.43 2.43 4.74
C ILE A 55 -21.37 3.53 4.86
N GLU A 56 -21.16 3.99 6.09
CA GLU A 56 -20.15 4.98 6.39
C GLU A 56 -18.73 4.46 6.15
N LYS A 57 -17.84 5.38 5.80
CA LYS A 57 -16.40 5.14 5.81
C LYS A 57 -15.95 4.95 7.26
N ASP A 58 -15.31 3.81 7.51
CA ASP A 58 -14.62 3.50 8.76
C ASP A 58 -13.23 2.92 8.44
N SER A 59 -12.22 3.31 9.21
CA SER A 59 -10.85 2.93 8.92
C SER A 59 -9.95 3.07 10.14
N ALA A 60 -9.03 2.12 10.28
CA ALA A 60 -7.95 2.18 11.26
C ALA A 60 -6.62 2.35 10.53
N ILE A 61 -5.92 3.46 10.81
CA ILE A 61 -4.61 3.78 10.25
C ILE A 61 -3.52 3.15 11.11
N ASN A 62 -2.53 2.55 10.44
CA ASN A 62 -1.28 2.08 11.04
C ASN A 62 -0.22 3.20 10.96
N PRO A 63 0.14 3.85 12.08
CA PRO A 63 1.06 4.99 12.06
C PRO A 63 2.46 4.63 11.52
N LYS A 64 2.90 3.38 11.72
CA LYS A 64 4.21 2.92 11.24
C LYS A 64 4.25 2.82 9.72
N ILE A 65 3.18 2.30 9.10
CA ILE A 65 3.09 2.22 7.63
C ILE A 65 2.90 3.61 7.03
N GLU A 66 2.12 4.49 7.66
CA GLU A 66 1.99 5.89 7.24
C GLU A 66 3.35 6.60 7.21
N MET A 67 4.14 6.44 8.28
CA MET A 67 5.50 6.96 8.34
C MET A 67 6.40 6.39 7.24
N MET A 68 6.33 5.08 6.98
CA MET A 68 7.09 4.45 5.89
C MET A 68 6.69 4.99 4.50
N ARG A 69 5.41 5.30 4.28
CA ARG A 69 4.95 5.92 3.02
C ARG A 69 5.50 7.33 2.84
N LEU A 70 5.46 8.14 3.90
CA LEU A 70 6.04 9.49 3.89
C LEU A 70 7.56 9.43 3.69
N SER A 71 8.21 8.45 4.30
CA SER A 71 9.63 8.15 4.08
C SER A 71 9.93 7.86 2.62
N ALA A 72 9.11 7.03 1.95
CA ALA A 72 9.30 6.72 0.54
C ALA A 72 9.24 7.97 -0.35
N THR A 73 8.21 8.82 -0.18
CA THR A 73 8.01 10.02 -1.01
C THR A 73 9.04 11.11 -0.72
N ALA A 74 9.42 11.28 0.56
CA ALA A 74 10.53 12.15 0.94
C ALA A 74 11.84 11.66 0.30
N SER A 75 12.19 10.38 0.44
CA SER A 75 13.42 9.80 -0.13
C SER A 75 13.53 9.98 -1.64
N LEU A 76 12.44 9.79 -2.38
CA LEU A 76 12.40 10.03 -3.83
C LEU A 76 12.68 11.50 -4.21
N SER A 77 12.44 12.44 -3.30
CA SER A 77 12.59 13.87 -3.56
C SER A 77 14.02 14.39 -3.47
N PHE A 78 14.91 13.72 -2.73
CA PHE A 78 16.30 14.18 -2.53
C PHE A 78 17.38 13.15 -2.88
N ARG A 79 16.99 11.91 -3.19
CA ARG A 79 17.91 10.79 -3.44
C ARG A 79 17.62 10.08 -4.74
N ARG A 80 18.66 9.51 -5.35
CA ARG A 80 18.51 8.59 -6.50
C ARG A 80 18.73 7.12 -6.15
N ASP A 81 19.36 6.84 -5.01
CA ASP A 81 19.67 5.49 -4.54
C ASP A 81 18.49 4.86 -3.77
N VAL A 82 17.30 4.93 -4.36
CA VAL A 82 16.02 4.54 -3.72
C VAL A 82 15.42 3.32 -4.41
N ILE A 83 15.05 2.32 -3.61
CA ILE A 83 14.22 1.19 -4.02
C ILE A 83 12.94 1.25 -3.21
N VAL A 84 11.79 1.38 -3.85
CA VAL A 84 10.48 1.36 -3.18
C VAL A 84 9.81 0.04 -3.48
N VAL A 85 9.55 -0.77 -2.44
CA VAL A 85 8.71 -1.96 -2.56
C VAL A 85 7.28 -1.56 -2.24
N ALA A 86 6.38 -1.74 -3.20
CA ALA A 86 5.02 -1.26 -3.13
C ALA A 86 3.97 -2.33 -3.46
N SER A 87 2.77 -2.14 -2.92
CA SER A 87 1.57 -2.81 -3.45
C SER A 87 0.91 -1.94 -4.51
N VAL A 88 -0.23 -2.38 -5.06
CA VAL A 88 -1.10 -1.55 -5.92
C VAL A 88 -1.53 -0.22 -5.28
N SER A 89 -1.20 0.04 -4.00
CA SER A 89 -1.32 1.38 -3.43
C SER A 89 -0.53 2.45 -4.18
N CYS A 90 0.50 2.09 -4.97
CA CYS A 90 1.28 3.04 -5.75
C CYS A 90 0.47 3.75 -6.86
N ILE A 91 -0.60 3.14 -7.36
CA ILE A 91 -1.48 3.71 -8.39
C ILE A 91 -2.68 4.48 -7.81
N PHE A 92 -2.82 4.55 -6.48
CA PHE A 92 -3.87 5.33 -5.83
C PHE A 92 -3.45 6.79 -5.66
N GLY A 93 -4.45 7.66 -5.61
CA GLY A 93 -4.30 9.09 -5.39
C GLY A 93 -3.36 9.44 -4.22
N LEU A 94 -2.44 10.34 -4.49
CA LEU A 94 -1.49 10.93 -3.56
C LEU A 94 -1.48 12.44 -3.79
N GLY A 95 -0.98 13.22 -2.83
CA GLY A 95 -0.89 14.67 -3.02
C GLY A 95 0.07 15.04 -4.15
N ASN A 96 -0.14 16.21 -4.75
CA ASN A 96 0.69 16.74 -5.82
C ASN A 96 2.18 16.75 -5.40
N PRO A 97 3.08 16.06 -6.15
CA PRO A 97 4.51 16.00 -5.83
C PRO A 97 5.18 17.37 -5.78
N GLU A 98 4.77 18.31 -6.64
CA GLU A 98 5.32 19.67 -6.66
C GLU A 98 4.95 20.42 -5.38
N ASN A 99 3.68 20.34 -4.95
CA ASN A 99 3.26 20.93 -3.67
C ASN A 99 4.05 20.33 -2.51
N PHE A 100 4.21 19.00 -2.50
CA PHE A 100 4.96 18.31 -1.44
C PHE A 100 6.42 18.77 -1.37
N ARG A 101 7.10 18.93 -2.52
CA ARG A 101 8.50 19.39 -2.59
C ARG A 101 8.63 20.88 -2.25
N ASN A 102 7.75 21.73 -2.81
CA ASN A 102 7.85 23.19 -2.74
C ASN A 102 7.39 23.78 -1.41
N MET A 103 6.49 23.09 -0.69
CA MET A 103 6.07 23.54 0.64
C MET A 103 7.09 23.18 1.72
N GLY A 104 7.98 22.23 1.46
CA GLY A 104 9.09 21.96 2.37
C GLY A 104 10.05 23.16 2.48
N PHE A 105 10.78 23.22 3.59
CA PHE A 105 11.73 24.31 3.82
C PHE A 105 12.99 23.82 4.53
N GLU A 106 14.10 24.52 4.28
CA GLU A 106 15.38 24.26 4.93
C GLU A 106 15.52 25.09 6.21
N LEU A 107 16.07 24.45 7.25
CA LEU A 107 16.62 25.12 8.42
C LEU A 107 18.12 24.89 8.46
N ALA A 108 18.91 25.96 8.53
CA ALA A 108 20.37 25.89 8.55
C ALA A 108 20.97 26.57 9.79
N VAL A 109 22.09 26.04 10.29
CA VAL A 109 22.84 26.68 11.38
C VAL A 109 23.32 28.07 10.94
N GLY A 110 23.12 29.09 11.78
CA GLY A 110 23.40 30.50 11.49
C GLY A 110 22.28 31.23 10.76
N GLN A 111 21.17 30.57 10.42
CA GLN A 111 20.02 31.22 9.81
C GLN A 111 19.35 32.16 10.81
N LYS A 112 19.12 33.41 10.40
CA LYS A 112 18.34 34.39 11.15
C LYS A 112 16.85 34.16 10.92
N ILE A 113 16.20 33.53 11.88
CA ILE A 113 14.77 33.20 11.83
C ILE A 113 14.22 33.16 13.26
N SER A 114 13.07 33.78 13.47
CA SER A 114 12.42 33.78 14.78
C SER A 114 11.76 32.43 15.06
N ARG A 115 11.63 32.09 16.34
CA ARG A 115 10.95 30.86 16.76
C ARG A 115 9.50 30.80 16.28
N THR A 116 8.82 31.95 16.34
CA THR A 116 7.43 32.09 15.89
C THR A 116 7.31 31.83 14.38
N GLU A 117 8.28 32.27 13.59
CA GLU A 117 8.30 32.00 12.16
C GLU A 117 8.52 30.51 11.86
N ILE A 118 9.44 29.84 12.57
CA ILE A 118 9.62 28.38 12.42
C ILE A 118 8.32 27.65 12.76
N MET A 119 7.66 28.01 13.88
CA MET A 119 6.40 27.39 14.28
C MET A 119 5.30 27.60 13.23
N SER A 120 5.18 28.82 12.67
CA SER A 120 4.21 29.10 11.61
C SER A 120 4.45 28.20 10.40
N LYS A 121 5.71 28.13 9.92
CA LYS A 121 6.07 27.28 8.77
C LYS A 121 5.78 25.80 9.02
N LEU A 122 5.98 25.31 10.24
CA LEU A 122 5.65 23.92 10.60
C LEU A 122 4.13 23.66 10.56
N LEU A 123 3.32 24.60 11.06
CA LEU A 123 1.86 24.50 11.01
C LEU A 123 1.35 24.53 9.55
N ASP A 124 1.96 25.38 8.71
CA ASP A 124 1.60 25.49 7.28
C ASP A 124 1.80 24.17 6.51
N ILE A 125 2.78 23.37 6.92
CA ILE A 125 3.06 22.03 6.36
C ILE A 125 2.48 20.88 7.20
N LEU A 126 1.44 21.18 7.99
CA LEU A 126 0.58 20.24 8.71
C LEU A 126 1.23 19.51 9.88
N PHE A 127 2.27 20.06 10.50
CA PHE A 127 2.74 19.55 11.79
C PHE A 127 1.80 19.99 12.92
N GLU A 128 1.61 19.13 13.91
CA GLU A 128 0.84 19.43 15.11
C GLU A 128 1.76 19.83 16.27
N ARG A 129 1.44 20.92 16.96
CA ARG A 129 2.13 21.26 18.22
C ARG A 129 1.60 20.40 19.36
N ASN A 130 2.49 19.68 20.03
CA ASN A 130 2.16 18.93 21.25
C ASN A 130 3.34 18.92 22.23
N ASP A 131 3.23 19.72 23.29
CA ASP A 131 4.30 19.89 24.27
C ASP A 131 4.45 18.70 25.24
N LEU A 132 3.42 17.84 25.35
CA LEU A 132 3.40 16.67 26.22
C LEU A 132 3.97 15.42 25.52
N GLU A 133 3.46 15.12 24.33
CA GLU A 133 3.75 13.89 23.60
C GLU A 133 4.29 14.18 22.20
N LEU A 134 5.55 13.82 21.99
CA LEU A 134 6.23 14.00 20.70
C LEU A 134 6.12 12.72 19.86
N MET A 135 5.35 12.80 18.78
CA MET A 135 5.14 11.73 17.80
C MET A 135 5.52 12.20 16.39
N PRO A 136 5.72 11.29 15.41
CA PRO A 136 5.92 11.68 14.02
C PRO A 136 4.84 12.65 13.54
N GLY A 137 5.25 13.71 12.84
CA GLY A 137 4.38 14.80 12.40
C GLY A 137 4.06 15.82 13.50
N ARG A 138 4.78 15.78 14.64
CA ARG A 138 4.58 16.73 15.74
C ARG A 138 5.85 17.48 16.11
N PHE A 139 5.66 18.65 16.71
CA PHE A 139 6.73 19.43 17.32
C PHE A 139 6.35 19.94 18.71
N ARG A 140 7.35 20.28 19.50
CA ARG A 140 7.20 20.94 20.80
C ARG A 140 8.22 22.04 20.98
N VAL A 141 7.92 22.96 21.90
CA VAL A 141 8.82 24.06 22.22
C VAL A 141 9.12 24.07 23.71
N LYS A 142 10.41 24.10 24.07
CA LYS A 142 10.89 24.18 25.46
C LYS A 142 11.99 25.22 25.55
N GLY A 143 11.66 26.40 26.09
CA GLY A 143 12.60 27.53 26.11
C GLY A 143 13.05 27.88 24.69
N ASP A 144 14.36 27.87 24.47
CA ASP A 144 14.98 28.21 23.18
C ASP A 144 15.18 26.99 22.27
N THR A 145 14.54 25.87 22.60
CA THR A 145 14.65 24.62 21.83
C THR A 145 13.31 24.26 21.18
N ILE A 146 13.36 23.94 19.89
CA ILE A 146 12.26 23.32 19.14
C ILE A 146 12.65 21.86 18.87
N ASP A 147 11.87 20.92 19.40
CA ASP A 147 12.02 19.50 19.09
C ASP A 147 10.95 19.11 18.06
N ILE A 148 11.36 18.47 16.96
CA ILE A 148 10.48 18.02 15.88
C ILE A 148 10.70 16.53 15.67
N ILE A 149 9.64 15.75 15.46
CA ILE A 149 9.77 14.42 14.85
C ILE A 149 9.11 14.49 13.48
N PRO A 150 9.89 14.50 12.38
CA PRO A 150 9.36 14.48 11.03
C PRO A 150 8.41 13.30 10.80
N GLY A 151 7.39 13.47 9.96
CA GLY A 151 6.44 12.38 9.64
C GLY A 151 7.06 11.16 8.94
N TYR A 152 8.30 11.29 8.47
CA TYR A 152 9.09 10.30 7.73
C TYR A 152 10.33 9.81 8.50
N PHE A 153 10.44 10.19 9.78
CA PHE A 153 11.62 9.90 10.60
C PHE A 153 11.21 9.47 12.01
N ASN A 154 12.06 8.70 12.69
CA ASN A 154 11.76 8.18 14.03
C ASN A 154 12.42 8.96 15.16
N ASP A 155 13.54 9.64 14.87
CA ASP A 155 14.31 10.38 15.86
C ASP A 155 13.90 11.86 15.90
N ILE A 156 14.34 12.52 16.97
CA ILE A 156 14.03 13.92 17.22
C ILE A 156 15.07 14.78 16.51
N ILE A 157 14.60 15.70 15.68
CA ILE A 157 15.39 16.82 15.17
C ILE A 157 15.24 17.98 16.15
N ARG A 158 16.31 18.24 16.88
CA ARG A 158 16.41 19.32 17.87
C ARG A 158 17.04 20.55 17.25
N ILE A 159 16.33 21.67 17.30
CA ILE A 159 16.78 22.99 16.85
C ILE A 159 16.96 23.85 18.10
N GLU A 160 18.19 24.25 18.38
CA GLU A 160 18.53 25.14 19.48
C GLU A 160 18.79 26.55 18.93
N MET A 161 18.14 27.53 19.53
CA MET A 161 18.15 28.92 19.10
C MET A 161 18.88 29.81 20.11
N PHE A 162 19.46 30.90 19.61
CA PHE A 162 19.99 32.00 20.40
C PHE A 162 19.38 33.31 19.91
N GLY A 163 18.35 33.80 20.60
CA GLY A 163 17.53 34.91 20.10
C GLY A 163 16.77 34.50 18.82
N ASP A 164 17.02 35.20 17.72
CA ASP A 164 16.42 34.92 16.40
C ASP A 164 17.43 34.26 15.43
N GLU A 165 18.35 33.46 15.95
CA GLU A 165 19.34 32.71 15.15
C GLU A 165 19.38 31.24 15.57
N ILE A 166 19.50 30.35 14.59
CA ILE A 166 19.69 28.91 14.84
C ILE A 166 21.15 28.66 15.21
N GLU A 167 21.40 28.34 16.48
CA GLU A 167 22.75 28.04 16.98
C GLU A 167 23.18 26.62 16.60
N ARG A 168 22.25 25.66 16.68
CA ARG A 168 22.58 24.24 16.49
C ARG A 168 21.39 23.41 16.06
N ILE A 169 21.64 22.48 15.16
CA ILE A 169 20.67 21.44 14.77
C ILE A 169 21.30 20.08 15.11
N SER A 170 20.54 19.19 15.74
CA SER A 170 21.02 17.87 16.14
C SER A 170 19.97 16.79 16.02
N GLU A 171 20.40 15.61 15.59
CA GLU A 171 19.60 14.40 15.69
C GLU A 171 19.75 13.80 17.09
N VAL A 172 18.61 13.53 17.73
CA VAL A 172 18.54 13.02 19.10
C VAL A 172 17.68 11.75 19.09
N ASP A 173 18.24 10.68 19.65
CA ASP A 173 17.53 9.42 19.77
C ASP A 173 16.24 9.60 20.59
N LYS A 174 15.09 9.21 20.02
CA LYS A 174 13.78 9.41 20.68
C LYS A 174 13.67 8.67 22.02
N ASN A 175 14.30 7.50 22.15
CA ASN A 175 14.12 6.62 23.31
C ASN A 175 15.13 6.93 24.42
N THR A 176 16.38 7.19 24.06
CA THR A 176 17.47 7.42 25.01
C THR A 176 17.72 8.90 25.29
N GLY A 177 17.30 9.80 24.40
CA GLY A 177 17.59 11.23 24.49
C GLY A 177 19.05 11.59 24.18
N ASN A 178 19.85 10.62 23.75
CA ASN A 178 21.25 10.84 23.39
C ASN A 178 21.36 11.51 22.03
N ARG A 179 22.28 12.47 21.91
CA ARG A 179 22.62 13.09 20.62
C ARG A 179 23.35 12.06 19.74
N LYS A 180 22.85 11.84 18.53
CA LYS A 180 23.46 10.97 17.52
C LYS A 180 24.45 11.74 16.65
N GLU A 181 23.96 12.83 16.07
CA GLU A 181 24.72 13.63 15.10
C GLU A 181 24.37 15.11 15.22
N GLN A 182 25.31 15.97 14.85
CA GLN A 182 25.08 17.40 14.67
C GLN A 182 24.98 17.71 13.17
N LEU A 183 23.87 18.32 12.77
CA LEU A 183 23.55 18.60 11.38
C LEU A 183 23.88 20.07 11.06
N LYS A 184 24.38 20.32 9.85
CA LYS A 184 24.60 21.69 9.35
C LYS A 184 23.30 22.36 8.90
N TYR A 185 22.41 21.55 8.33
CA TYR A 185 21.09 21.95 7.89
C TYR A 185 20.16 20.73 7.96
N PHE A 186 18.86 20.98 7.94
CA PHE A 186 17.84 19.95 7.84
C PHE A 186 16.69 20.45 6.98
N TYR A 187 16.31 19.66 5.97
CA TYR A 187 15.17 19.96 5.10
C TYR A 187 13.91 19.28 5.64
N ILE A 188 12.86 20.07 5.89
CA ILE A 188 11.61 19.61 6.45
C ILE A 188 10.57 19.49 5.33
N TYR A 189 10.09 18.27 5.09
CA TYR A 189 8.95 18.02 4.21
C TYR A 189 7.62 18.03 4.99
N PRO A 190 6.48 18.22 4.31
CA PRO A 190 5.17 18.16 4.92
C PRO A 190 4.92 16.89 5.74
N ALA A 191 4.21 17.04 6.86
CA ALA A 191 3.90 15.92 7.75
C ALA A 191 2.87 14.94 7.15
N ARG A 192 2.19 15.33 6.06
CA ARG A 192 1.18 14.54 5.36
C ARG A 192 1.32 14.69 3.85
N HIS A 193 0.88 13.69 3.09
CA HIS A 193 0.96 13.72 1.61
C HIS A 193 0.03 14.76 0.98
N PHE A 194 -1.18 14.91 1.53
CA PHE A 194 -2.17 15.86 1.02
C PHE A 194 -1.95 17.21 1.66
N VAL A 195 -1.03 17.97 1.10
CA VAL A 195 -0.78 19.36 1.47
C VAL A 195 -1.22 20.27 0.34
N THR A 196 -1.99 21.30 0.67
CA THR A 196 -2.52 22.25 -0.30
C THR A 196 -2.26 23.68 0.20
N PRO A 197 -1.68 24.56 -0.65
CA PRO A 197 -1.51 25.97 -0.32
C PRO A 197 -2.84 26.65 -0.01
N GLU A 198 -2.82 27.66 0.86
CA GLU A 198 -4.04 28.35 1.30
C GLU A 198 -4.86 28.93 0.13
N GLY A 199 -4.18 29.51 -0.86
CA GLY A 199 -4.83 30.08 -2.06
C GLY A 199 -5.62 29.05 -2.87
N ALA A 200 -5.13 27.81 -2.94
CA ALA A 200 -5.80 26.73 -3.68
C ALA A 200 -7.06 26.23 -2.94
N ARG A 201 -7.15 26.36 -1.61
CA ARG A 201 -8.34 25.96 -0.84
C ARG A 201 -9.55 26.84 -1.16
N LYS A 202 -9.34 28.16 -1.29
CA LYS A 202 -10.42 29.11 -1.63
C LYS A 202 -10.97 28.83 -3.03
N ILE A 203 -10.09 28.63 -4.00
CA ILE A 203 -10.47 28.26 -5.37
C ILE A 203 -11.24 26.94 -5.37
N ALA A 204 -10.76 25.93 -4.65
CA ALA A 204 -11.44 24.64 -4.55
C ALA A 204 -12.86 24.77 -3.97
N ALA A 205 -13.05 25.57 -2.91
CA ALA A 205 -14.38 25.80 -2.34
C ALA A 205 -15.34 26.45 -3.35
N GLU A 206 -14.87 27.44 -4.13
CA GLU A 206 -15.65 28.08 -5.19
C GLU A 206 -16.02 27.10 -6.31
N THR A 207 -15.07 26.27 -6.76
CA THR A 207 -15.33 25.30 -7.84
C THR A 207 -16.22 24.14 -7.39
N ILE A 208 -16.14 23.72 -6.12
CA ILE A 208 -17.05 22.73 -5.53
C ILE A 208 -18.47 23.29 -5.48
N ARG A 209 -18.64 24.53 -5.02
CA ARG A 209 -19.95 25.20 -4.96
C ARG A 209 -20.56 25.34 -6.35
N LYS A 210 -19.75 25.72 -7.34
CA LYS A 210 -20.17 25.77 -8.75
C LYS A 210 -20.62 24.41 -9.28
N GLU A 211 -19.86 23.34 -9.04
CA GLU A 211 -20.24 21.99 -9.46
C GLU A 211 -21.53 21.53 -8.77
N LEU A 212 -21.72 21.87 -7.49
CA LEU A 212 -22.96 21.60 -6.77
C LEU A 212 -24.16 22.25 -7.48
N ASP A 213 -24.08 23.55 -7.77
CA ASP A 213 -25.14 24.30 -8.44
C ASP A 213 -25.49 23.75 -9.83
N GLU A 214 -24.50 23.22 -10.55
CA GLU A 214 -24.68 22.58 -11.87
C GLU A 214 -25.34 21.19 -11.76
N VAL A 215 -25.07 20.45 -10.69
CA VAL A 215 -25.53 19.06 -10.52
C VAL A 215 -26.91 18.96 -9.90
N LEU A 216 -27.26 19.85 -8.96
CA LEU A 216 -28.55 19.80 -8.25
C LEU A 216 -29.78 19.72 -9.17
N PRO A 217 -29.87 20.47 -10.29
CA PRO A 217 -31.03 20.40 -11.20
C PRO A 217 -31.16 19.06 -11.95
N THR A 218 -30.11 18.24 -11.98
CA THR A 218 -30.08 16.96 -12.72
C THR A 218 -30.57 15.77 -11.89
N LEU A 219 -30.75 15.96 -10.58
CA LEU A 219 -31.07 14.91 -9.62
C LEU A 219 -32.56 14.93 -9.21
N GLY A 220 -33.03 13.79 -8.69
CA GLY A 220 -34.33 13.73 -8.01
C GLY A 220 -34.35 14.57 -6.74
N MET A 221 -35.54 14.94 -6.25
CA MET A 221 -35.70 15.84 -5.10
C MET A 221 -34.98 15.33 -3.84
N LEU A 222 -35.00 14.02 -3.59
CA LEU A 222 -34.35 13.43 -2.41
C LEU A 222 -32.83 13.44 -2.55
N GLU A 223 -32.32 13.05 -3.71
CA GLU A 223 -30.89 12.99 -4.03
C GLU A 223 -30.27 14.39 -4.03
N ALA A 224 -30.97 15.38 -4.61
CA ALA A 224 -30.55 16.78 -4.63
C ALA A 224 -30.45 17.34 -3.21
N HIS A 225 -31.50 17.16 -2.39
CA HIS A 225 -31.49 17.64 -1.00
C HIS A 225 -30.38 16.99 -0.17
N ARG A 226 -30.15 15.68 -0.35
CA ARG A 226 -29.05 14.95 0.31
C ARG A 226 -27.69 15.49 -0.08
N LEU A 227 -27.47 15.70 -1.38
CA LEU A 227 -26.20 16.19 -1.92
C LEU A 227 -25.91 17.62 -1.45
N GLU A 228 -26.92 18.49 -1.48
CA GLU A 228 -26.83 19.88 -1.03
C GLU A 228 -26.44 19.96 0.45
N GLN A 229 -27.19 19.28 1.33
CA GLN A 229 -26.92 19.28 2.77
C GLN A 229 -25.49 18.82 3.09
N ARG A 230 -25.08 17.70 2.49
CA ARG A 230 -23.75 17.14 2.75
C ARG A 230 -22.63 18.02 2.19
N THR A 231 -22.77 18.52 0.96
CA THR A 231 -21.73 19.31 0.32
C THR A 231 -21.56 20.66 1.00
N ASN A 232 -22.64 21.29 1.44
CA ASN A 232 -22.57 22.56 2.18
C ASN A 232 -21.90 22.38 3.55
N TYR A 233 -22.21 21.30 4.27
CA TYR A 233 -21.50 20.95 5.51
C TYR A 233 -20.00 20.71 5.26
N ASP A 234 -19.65 19.96 4.22
CA ASP A 234 -18.25 19.72 3.85
C ASP A 234 -17.52 21.03 3.48
N LEU A 235 -18.19 21.95 2.77
CA LEU A 235 -17.66 23.28 2.44
C LEU A 235 -17.43 24.15 3.68
N GLU A 236 -18.38 24.20 4.61
CA GLU A 236 -18.25 24.93 5.87
C GLU A 236 -17.04 24.42 6.68
N MET A 237 -16.90 23.10 6.81
CA MET A 237 -15.76 22.48 7.48
C MET A 237 -14.41 22.79 6.79
N ILE A 238 -14.38 22.79 5.46
CA ILE A 238 -13.18 23.15 4.68
C ILE A 238 -12.82 24.62 4.88
N GLU A 239 -13.79 25.54 4.91
CA GLU A 239 -13.58 26.98 5.10
C GLU A 239 -13.13 27.30 6.54
N GLU A 240 -13.71 26.66 7.56
CA GLU A 240 -13.39 26.93 8.96
C GLU A 240 -12.12 26.23 9.47
N THR A 241 -11.95 24.95 9.11
CA THR A 241 -10.90 24.10 9.70
C THR A 241 -9.83 23.68 8.69
N GLY A 242 -10.05 23.94 7.40
CA GLY A 242 -9.15 23.51 6.32
C GLY A 242 -9.27 22.03 5.95
N SER A 243 -10.19 21.27 6.56
CA SER A 243 -10.35 19.83 6.31
C SER A 243 -11.78 19.35 6.57
N THR A 244 -12.20 18.26 5.94
CA THR A 244 -13.45 17.53 6.26
C THR A 244 -13.26 16.01 6.19
N LYS A 245 -14.18 15.24 6.78
CA LYS A 245 -14.19 13.77 6.66
C LYS A 245 -14.50 13.39 5.21
N GLY A 246 -13.53 12.75 4.55
CA GLY A 246 -13.69 12.37 3.15
C GLY A 246 -13.27 13.46 2.17
N ILE A 247 -12.40 14.40 2.60
CA ILE A 247 -11.86 15.48 1.77
C ILE A 247 -11.25 14.97 0.45
N GLU A 248 -10.77 13.72 0.39
CA GLU A 248 -10.24 13.11 -0.83
C GLU A 248 -11.24 13.08 -1.99
N ASN A 249 -12.55 13.08 -1.72
CA ASN A 249 -13.59 13.12 -2.75
C ASN A 249 -13.61 14.44 -3.53
N TYR A 250 -12.98 15.49 -2.99
CA TYR A 250 -12.83 16.79 -3.62
C TYR A 250 -11.43 17.00 -4.20
N SER A 251 -10.57 15.97 -4.23
CA SER A 251 -9.16 16.07 -4.64
C SER A 251 -8.95 16.80 -5.97
N ARG A 252 -9.79 16.54 -6.99
CA ARG A 252 -9.72 17.24 -8.28
C ARG A 252 -9.77 18.76 -8.12
N HIS A 253 -10.67 19.26 -7.26
CA HIS A 253 -10.84 20.69 -7.03
C HIS A 253 -9.64 21.29 -6.31
N PHE A 254 -9.08 20.58 -5.32
CA PHE A 254 -7.86 21.01 -4.61
C PHE A 254 -6.62 21.02 -5.50
N ASP A 255 -6.52 20.09 -6.44
CA ASP A 255 -5.40 20.00 -7.38
C ASP A 255 -5.55 20.94 -8.58
N GLY A 256 -6.73 21.52 -8.81
CA GLY A 256 -7.03 22.30 -10.01
C GLY A 256 -7.04 21.47 -11.31
N ARG A 257 -7.25 20.16 -11.21
CA ARG A 257 -7.26 19.22 -12.33
C ARG A 257 -8.53 19.34 -13.18
N SER A 258 -8.42 19.02 -14.46
CA SER A 258 -9.57 18.91 -15.36
C SER A 258 -10.41 17.66 -15.03
N ALA A 259 -11.70 17.69 -15.37
CA ALA A 259 -12.57 16.52 -15.20
C ALA A 259 -12.04 15.32 -16.00
N GLY A 260 -11.98 14.14 -15.37
CA GLY A 260 -11.43 12.92 -15.96
C GLY A 260 -9.91 12.81 -15.96
N GLU A 261 -9.17 13.89 -15.66
CA GLU A 261 -7.71 13.89 -15.59
C GLU A 261 -7.22 12.90 -14.52
N LYS A 262 -6.09 12.22 -14.78
CA LYS A 262 -5.52 11.26 -13.84
C LYS A 262 -5.14 11.94 -12.52
N PRO A 263 -5.33 11.30 -11.36
CA PRO A 263 -4.79 11.80 -10.11
C PRO A 263 -3.28 11.63 -10.05
N TYR A 264 -2.62 12.45 -9.23
CA TYR A 264 -1.24 12.20 -8.84
C TYR A 264 -1.15 10.92 -8.02
N CYS A 265 -0.09 10.15 -8.18
CA CYS A 265 0.15 8.90 -7.48
C CYS A 265 1.65 8.76 -7.14
N LEU A 266 2.06 7.62 -6.58
CA LEU A 266 3.48 7.42 -6.24
C LEU A 266 4.39 7.49 -7.47
N LEU A 267 3.91 7.04 -8.64
CA LEU A 267 4.70 7.03 -9.87
C LEU A 267 5.12 8.44 -10.30
N ASP A 268 4.32 9.47 -10.00
CA ASP A 268 4.64 10.87 -10.28
C ASP A 268 5.74 11.45 -9.36
N TYR A 269 6.10 10.74 -8.29
CA TYR A 269 7.22 11.12 -7.42
C TYR A 269 8.57 10.61 -7.94
N PHE A 270 8.56 9.60 -8.82
CA PHE A 270 9.76 9.07 -9.44
C PHE A 270 10.28 10.01 -10.55
N PRO A 271 11.60 10.06 -10.79
CA PRO A 271 12.11 10.69 -12.00
C PRO A 271 11.75 9.89 -13.24
N ASP A 272 11.69 10.53 -14.41
CA ASP A 272 11.30 9.92 -15.69
C ASP A 272 12.10 8.66 -16.05
N ASP A 273 13.35 8.57 -15.57
CA ASP A 273 14.25 7.45 -15.81
C ASP A 273 14.22 6.41 -14.69
N PHE A 274 13.12 6.20 -13.96
CA PHE A 274 13.05 5.11 -12.98
C PHE A 274 12.92 3.72 -13.62
N LEU A 275 13.25 2.66 -12.87
CA LEU A 275 13.06 1.26 -13.26
C LEU A 275 11.81 0.71 -12.57
N LEU A 276 10.95 0.03 -13.31
CA LEU A 276 9.79 -0.69 -12.77
C LEU A 276 10.05 -2.20 -12.79
N ILE A 277 9.90 -2.86 -11.66
CA ILE A 277 9.92 -4.31 -11.55
C ILE A 277 8.53 -4.75 -11.09
N ILE A 278 7.91 -5.65 -11.83
CA ILE A 278 6.58 -6.18 -11.50
C ILE A 278 6.77 -7.65 -11.14
N ASP A 279 6.69 -7.92 -9.85
CA ASP A 279 6.80 -9.27 -9.29
C ASP A 279 5.46 -10.02 -9.41
N GLU A 280 5.54 -11.33 -9.64
CA GLU A 280 4.41 -12.19 -9.99
C GLU A 280 3.46 -11.52 -11.01
N SER A 281 4.03 -11.09 -12.13
CA SER A 281 3.36 -10.23 -13.11
C SER A 281 2.01 -10.78 -13.59
N HIS A 282 1.88 -12.11 -13.67
CA HIS A 282 0.67 -12.80 -14.10
C HIS A 282 -0.51 -12.59 -13.14
N GLN A 283 -0.25 -12.22 -11.88
CA GLN A 283 -1.28 -11.79 -10.91
C GLN A 283 -1.34 -10.26 -10.79
N THR A 284 -0.18 -9.61 -10.74
CA THR A 284 -0.08 -8.17 -10.50
C THR A 284 -0.74 -7.36 -11.62
N ILE A 285 -0.58 -7.76 -12.88
CA ILE A 285 -1.20 -7.08 -14.03
C ILE A 285 -2.74 -7.16 -13.99
N PRO A 286 -3.38 -8.34 -13.88
CA PRO A 286 -4.83 -8.42 -13.70
C PRO A 286 -5.35 -7.62 -12.51
N GLN A 287 -4.62 -7.60 -11.38
CA GLN A 287 -5.00 -6.82 -10.22
C GLN A 287 -5.04 -5.32 -10.53
N LEU A 288 -4.02 -4.79 -11.22
CA LEU A 288 -3.97 -3.38 -11.66
C LEU A 288 -5.16 -3.01 -12.55
N HIS A 289 -5.55 -3.88 -13.48
CA HIS A 289 -6.77 -3.69 -14.29
C HIS A 289 -8.04 -3.60 -13.44
N GLY A 290 -8.14 -4.41 -12.38
CA GLY A 290 -9.32 -4.51 -11.53
C GLY A 290 -9.56 -3.30 -10.63
N MET A 291 -8.51 -2.59 -10.21
CA MET A 291 -8.60 -1.53 -9.18
C MET A 291 -9.53 -0.39 -9.58
N TYR A 292 -9.40 0.16 -10.80
CA TYR A 292 -10.24 1.25 -11.28
C TYR A 292 -11.71 0.83 -11.41
N ASN A 293 -11.98 -0.34 -11.99
CA ASN A 293 -13.33 -0.80 -12.24
C ASN A 293 -14.12 -1.03 -10.94
N GLY A 294 -13.46 -1.61 -9.93
CA GLY A 294 -14.05 -1.79 -8.60
C GLY A 294 -14.35 -0.46 -7.92
N ASP A 295 -13.42 0.50 -7.96
CA ASP A 295 -13.63 1.82 -7.38
C ASP A 295 -14.74 2.62 -8.09
N ARG A 296 -14.75 2.62 -9.42
CA ARG A 296 -15.77 3.28 -10.25
C ARG A 296 -17.17 2.73 -9.98
N SER A 297 -17.31 1.40 -9.95
CA SER A 297 -18.60 0.73 -9.68
C SER A 297 -19.17 1.12 -8.32
N ARG A 298 -18.32 1.16 -7.28
CA ARG A 298 -18.72 1.58 -5.93
C ARG A 298 -19.16 3.05 -5.89
N LYS A 299 -18.38 3.95 -6.51
CA LYS A 299 -18.69 5.39 -6.52
C LYS A 299 -19.94 5.72 -7.32
N LYS A 300 -20.29 4.91 -8.32
CA LYS A 300 -21.49 5.11 -9.12
C LYS A 300 -22.75 5.16 -8.27
N SER A 301 -22.95 4.21 -7.37
CA SER A 301 -24.12 4.23 -6.48
C SER A 301 -24.12 5.40 -5.49
N LEU A 302 -22.95 5.93 -5.11
CA LEU A 302 -22.92 7.14 -4.26
C LEU A 302 -23.35 8.38 -5.03
N ILE A 303 -22.92 8.50 -6.28
CA ILE A 303 -23.19 9.69 -7.12
C ILE A 303 -24.61 9.65 -7.67
N ASP A 304 -25.05 8.51 -8.20
CA ASP A 304 -26.41 8.31 -8.74
C ASP A 304 -27.49 8.62 -7.69
N TYR A 305 -27.19 8.44 -6.41
CA TYR A 305 -28.09 8.68 -5.28
C TYR A 305 -27.72 9.91 -4.43
N GLY A 306 -26.93 10.85 -4.96
CA GLY A 306 -26.72 12.16 -4.31
C GLY A 306 -25.94 12.13 -2.99
N PHE A 307 -25.10 11.12 -2.74
CA PHE A 307 -24.19 11.11 -1.59
C PHE A 307 -22.87 11.85 -1.86
N ARG A 308 -22.45 11.94 -3.13
CA ARG A 308 -21.21 12.61 -3.55
C ARG A 308 -21.39 13.29 -4.91
N LEU A 309 -20.61 14.34 -5.15
CA LEU A 309 -20.53 15.03 -6.45
C LEU A 309 -19.90 14.14 -7.54
N PRO A 310 -20.17 14.40 -8.82
CA PRO A 310 -19.52 13.71 -9.94
C PRO A 310 -17.98 13.79 -9.90
N SER A 311 -17.40 14.89 -9.41
CA SER A 311 -15.95 15.02 -9.16
C SER A 311 -15.35 13.93 -8.28
N ALA A 312 -16.13 13.26 -7.44
CA ALA A 312 -15.65 12.15 -6.63
C ALA A 312 -15.13 10.99 -7.49
N TYR A 313 -15.59 10.86 -8.75
CA TYR A 313 -15.03 9.91 -9.69
C TYR A 313 -13.57 10.17 -10.05
N ASP A 314 -13.12 11.42 -9.98
CA ASP A 314 -11.76 11.85 -10.32
C ASP A 314 -10.77 11.64 -9.15
N ASN A 315 -11.29 11.22 -7.98
CA ASN A 315 -10.52 10.60 -6.91
C ASN A 315 -10.50 9.09 -7.10
N ARG A 316 -9.59 8.56 -7.89
CA ARG A 316 -9.58 7.16 -8.32
C ARG A 316 -8.16 6.59 -8.36
N PRO A 317 -7.96 5.27 -8.41
CA PRO A 317 -6.69 4.74 -8.88
C PRO A 317 -6.52 5.03 -10.38
N LEU A 318 -5.28 4.91 -10.86
CA LEU A 318 -5.00 4.96 -12.29
C LEU A 318 -5.78 3.89 -13.06
N GLN A 319 -6.24 4.24 -14.25
CA GLN A 319 -6.66 3.28 -15.25
C GLN A 319 -5.43 2.56 -15.79
N PHE A 320 -5.59 1.32 -16.26
CA PHE A 320 -4.45 0.54 -16.72
C PHE A 320 -3.66 1.24 -17.84
N HIS A 321 -4.35 1.84 -18.82
CA HIS A 321 -3.70 2.58 -19.90
C HIS A 321 -2.94 3.83 -19.42
N GLU A 322 -3.34 4.43 -18.28
CA GLU A 322 -2.59 5.53 -17.64
C GLU A 322 -1.33 4.97 -16.95
N PHE A 323 -1.44 3.79 -16.33
CA PHE A 323 -0.31 3.10 -15.72
C PHE A 323 0.72 2.63 -16.76
N GLU A 324 0.27 2.15 -17.92
CA GLU A 324 1.14 1.73 -19.04
C GLU A 324 2.09 2.84 -19.50
N GLN A 325 1.70 4.11 -19.38
CA GLN A 325 2.55 5.25 -19.75
C GLN A 325 3.83 5.33 -18.90
N TYR A 326 3.81 4.76 -17.69
CA TYR A 326 4.97 4.70 -16.80
C TYR A 326 5.85 3.46 -17.07
N MET A 327 5.40 2.51 -17.89
CA MET A 327 6.13 1.28 -18.20
C MET A 327 7.25 1.46 -19.23
N THR A 328 8.03 2.53 -19.13
CA THR A 328 9.11 2.85 -20.09
C THR A 328 10.32 1.93 -19.93
N SER A 329 10.63 1.50 -18.71
CA SER A 329 11.70 0.57 -18.38
C SER A 329 11.18 -0.43 -17.36
N THR A 330 10.59 -1.52 -17.85
CA THR A 330 9.88 -2.49 -17.02
C THR A 330 10.49 -3.88 -17.14
N ILE A 331 10.64 -4.56 -16.00
CA ILE A 331 10.99 -5.97 -15.91
C ILE A 331 9.80 -6.70 -15.30
N PHE A 332 9.16 -7.57 -16.09
CA PHE A 332 8.17 -8.50 -15.59
C PHE A 332 8.88 -9.73 -15.03
N VAL A 333 8.58 -10.10 -13.79
CA VAL A 333 9.11 -11.28 -13.12
C VAL A 333 7.95 -12.22 -12.84
N SER A 334 7.98 -13.40 -13.45
CA SER A 334 7.01 -14.46 -13.22
C SER A 334 7.56 -15.79 -13.71
N ALA A 335 7.27 -16.87 -12.98
CA ALA A 335 7.50 -18.24 -13.46
C ALA A 335 6.53 -18.63 -14.58
N THR A 336 5.36 -17.97 -14.66
CA THR A 336 4.30 -18.24 -15.64
C THR A 336 3.78 -16.92 -16.24
N PRO A 337 4.57 -16.20 -17.06
CA PRO A 337 4.17 -14.91 -17.61
C PRO A 337 2.84 -14.98 -18.36
N GLY A 338 1.97 -13.99 -18.13
CA GLY A 338 0.67 -13.90 -18.80
C GLY A 338 0.76 -13.39 -20.25
N ASP A 339 -0.40 -13.36 -20.90
CA ASP A 339 -0.55 -12.90 -22.29
C ASP A 339 -0.07 -11.46 -22.50
N TYR A 340 -0.29 -10.58 -21.52
CA TYR A 340 0.09 -9.17 -21.63
C TYR A 340 1.60 -9.04 -21.69
N GLU A 341 2.29 -9.70 -20.76
CA GLU A 341 3.75 -9.66 -20.64
C GLU A 341 4.41 -10.28 -21.87
N MET A 342 3.90 -11.42 -22.35
CA MET A 342 4.42 -12.09 -23.55
C MET A 342 4.29 -11.24 -24.81
N LYS A 343 3.22 -10.42 -24.92
CA LYS A 343 3.00 -9.53 -26.07
C LYS A 343 3.84 -8.25 -26.02
N HIS A 344 4.12 -7.72 -24.83
CA HIS A 344 4.79 -6.43 -24.65
C HIS A 344 6.29 -6.55 -24.34
N SER A 345 6.79 -7.74 -24.02
CA SER A 345 8.21 -7.95 -23.73
C SER A 345 9.04 -7.99 -25.02
N ALA A 346 10.00 -7.08 -25.13
CA ALA A 346 10.97 -7.10 -26.22
C ALA A 346 11.91 -8.32 -26.17
N ARG A 347 12.14 -8.85 -24.97
CA ARG A 347 13.01 -10.02 -24.75
C ARG A 347 12.51 -10.84 -23.57
N LEU A 348 12.33 -12.13 -23.81
CA LEU A 348 12.17 -13.12 -22.75
C LEU A 348 13.56 -13.54 -22.24
N VAL A 349 13.74 -13.53 -20.92
CA VAL A 349 14.97 -13.99 -20.26
C VAL A 349 14.60 -15.14 -19.34
N GLU A 350 15.00 -16.35 -19.70
CA GLU A 350 14.72 -17.55 -18.92
C GLU A 350 15.80 -17.75 -17.85
N GLN A 351 15.38 -17.97 -16.60
CA GLN A 351 16.24 -18.30 -15.47
C GLN A 351 15.72 -19.53 -14.73
N ILE A 352 15.94 -20.71 -15.33
CA ILE A 352 15.45 -22.01 -14.82
C ILE A 352 16.47 -22.75 -13.95
N ILE A 353 17.76 -22.42 -14.06
CA ILE A 353 18.82 -23.11 -13.33
C ILE A 353 18.87 -22.57 -11.89
N ARG A 354 18.51 -23.42 -10.92
CA ARG A 354 18.60 -23.10 -9.49
C ARG A 354 20.04 -23.23 -8.98
N PRO A 355 20.57 -22.27 -8.20
CA PRO A 355 21.93 -22.37 -7.63
C PRO A 355 22.17 -23.60 -6.76
N THR A 356 21.12 -24.13 -6.13
CA THR A 356 21.14 -25.34 -5.30
C THR A 356 21.19 -26.64 -6.12
N GLY A 357 20.99 -26.58 -7.43
CA GLY A 357 20.86 -27.76 -8.29
C GLY A 357 19.52 -28.49 -8.15
N LEU A 358 18.54 -27.91 -7.44
CA LEU A 358 17.19 -28.47 -7.34
C LEU A 358 16.51 -28.51 -8.72
N VAL A 359 16.01 -29.69 -9.06
CA VAL A 359 15.28 -29.96 -10.31
C VAL A 359 13.78 -29.78 -10.12
N ASP A 360 13.06 -29.53 -11.21
CA ASP A 360 11.60 -29.54 -11.20
C ASP A 360 11.09 -30.95 -10.85
N PRO A 361 9.94 -31.05 -10.15
CA PRO A 361 9.41 -32.33 -9.71
C PRO A 361 8.89 -33.16 -10.89
N ASN A 362 8.93 -34.49 -10.75
CA ASN A 362 8.28 -35.39 -11.70
C ASN A 362 6.75 -35.28 -11.56
N VAL A 363 6.06 -35.18 -12.70
CA VAL A 363 4.59 -35.08 -12.74
C VAL A 363 4.01 -36.39 -13.27
N GLU A 364 3.03 -36.96 -12.55
CA GLU A 364 2.30 -38.16 -12.95
C GLU A 364 0.79 -37.86 -12.98
N VAL A 365 0.11 -38.28 -14.05
CA VAL A 365 -1.34 -38.15 -14.19
C VAL A 365 -2.00 -39.50 -13.96
N ARG A 366 -2.92 -39.57 -12.98
CA ARG A 366 -3.63 -40.80 -12.61
C ARG A 366 -5.15 -40.66 -12.82
N PRO A 367 -5.88 -41.77 -13.07
CA PRO A 367 -7.34 -41.73 -13.22
C PRO A 367 -8.05 -41.25 -11.95
N ILE A 368 -9.23 -40.63 -12.11
CA ILE A 368 -10.07 -40.19 -10.98
C ILE A 368 -10.64 -41.36 -10.17
N THR A 369 -10.81 -42.53 -10.79
CA THR A 369 -11.33 -43.73 -10.12
C THR A 369 -10.34 -44.23 -9.08
N GLY A 370 -10.74 -44.21 -7.80
CA GLY A 370 -9.87 -44.62 -6.69
C GLY A 370 -8.89 -43.53 -6.22
N GLN A 371 -9.06 -42.28 -6.68
CA GLN A 371 -8.16 -41.17 -6.37
C GLN A 371 -7.89 -40.99 -4.87
N THR A 372 -8.92 -41.07 -4.01
CA THR A 372 -8.75 -40.84 -2.57
C THR A 372 -7.83 -41.89 -1.93
N ASP A 373 -8.01 -43.17 -2.26
CA ASP A 373 -7.17 -44.24 -1.71
C ASP A 373 -5.75 -44.16 -2.27
N ASP A 374 -5.59 -43.75 -3.53
CA ASP A 374 -4.29 -43.51 -4.15
C ASP A 374 -3.51 -42.38 -3.45
N VAL A 375 -4.17 -41.25 -3.23
CA VAL A 375 -3.59 -40.09 -2.52
C VAL A 375 -3.20 -40.46 -1.10
N ILE A 376 -4.04 -41.23 -0.38
CA ILE A 376 -3.71 -41.69 0.97
C ILE A 376 -2.45 -42.56 0.97
N ARG A 377 -2.32 -43.46 -0.01
CA ARG A 377 -1.14 -44.31 -0.15
C ARG A 377 0.12 -43.47 -0.38
N GLU A 378 0.07 -42.48 -1.27
CA GLU A 378 1.20 -41.58 -1.54
C GLU A 378 1.54 -40.70 -0.32
N VAL A 379 0.53 -40.20 0.38
CA VAL A 379 0.70 -39.45 1.64
C VAL A 379 1.38 -40.31 2.69
N GLN A 380 0.91 -41.54 2.92
CA GLN A 380 1.51 -42.45 3.90
C GLN A 380 2.95 -42.80 3.54
N ALA A 381 3.25 -43.02 2.25
CA ALA A 381 4.61 -43.25 1.78
C ALA A 381 5.50 -42.02 1.99
N THR A 382 4.96 -40.81 1.79
CA THR A 382 5.65 -39.53 2.01
C THR A 382 5.96 -39.31 3.49
N ILE A 383 4.99 -39.56 4.37
CA ILE A 383 5.16 -39.50 5.83
C ILE A 383 6.23 -40.50 6.30
N ALA A 384 6.24 -41.71 5.74
CA ALA A 384 7.23 -42.74 6.08
C ALA A 384 8.68 -42.33 5.73
N ARG A 385 8.88 -41.45 4.74
CA ARG A 385 10.19 -40.85 4.42
C ARG A 385 10.58 -39.69 5.35
N GLY A 386 9.63 -39.18 6.15
CA GLY A 386 9.81 -38.02 7.02
C GLY A 386 9.43 -36.68 6.37
N ASP A 387 8.93 -36.72 5.13
CA ASP A 387 8.53 -35.54 4.36
C ASP A 387 7.11 -35.06 4.72
N ARG A 388 6.70 -33.93 4.14
CA ARG A 388 5.33 -33.37 4.22
C ARG A 388 4.62 -33.49 2.89
N ALA A 389 3.29 -33.49 2.95
CA ALA A 389 2.44 -33.52 1.76
C ALA A 389 1.54 -32.27 1.68
N LEU A 390 1.40 -31.74 0.46
CA LEU A 390 0.40 -30.73 0.13
C LEU A 390 -0.67 -31.37 -0.76
N ILE A 391 -1.93 -31.07 -0.51
CA ILE A 391 -3.04 -31.50 -1.38
C ILE A 391 -3.87 -30.30 -1.76
N THR A 392 -4.13 -30.10 -3.05
CA THR A 392 -5.01 -29.04 -3.54
C THR A 392 -6.35 -29.61 -3.99
N THR A 393 -7.45 -28.98 -3.55
CA THR A 393 -8.82 -29.28 -3.95
C THR A 393 -9.49 -28.05 -4.56
N LEU A 394 -10.65 -28.22 -5.20
CA LEU A 394 -11.37 -27.12 -5.86
C LEU A 394 -12.18 -26.23 -4.91
N THR A 395 -12.70 -26.79 -3.81
CA THR A 395 -13.63 -26.07 -2.94
C THR A 395 -13.21 -26.15 -1.48
N LYS A 396 -13.58 -25.12 -0.70
CA LYS A 396 -13.35 -25.08 0.76
C LYS A 396 -13.92 -26.31 1.44
N LYS A 397 -15.14 -26.67 1.06
CA LYS A 397 -15.85 -27.84 1.58
C LYS A 397 -15.10 -29.13 1.32
N LEU A 398 -14.58 -29.33 0.09
CA LEU A 398 -13.76 -30.51 -0.22
C LEU A 398 -12.44 -30.52 0.56
N ALA A 399 -11.81 -29.36 0.80
CA ALA A 399 -10.60 -29.28 1.61
C ALA A 399 -10.87 -29.67 3.08
N GLU A 400 -11.99 -29.22 3.64
CA GLU A 400 -12.46 -29.57 4.99
C GLU A 400 -12.82 -31.07 5.08
N GLU A 401 -13.69 -31.55 4.20
CA GLU A 401 -14.13 -32.96 4.14
C GLU A 401 -12.95 -33.93 3.96
N LEU A 402 -12.00 -33.60 3.07
CA LEU A 402 -10.81 -34.43 2.87
C LEU A 402 -9.90 -34.40 4.11
N SER A 403 -9.77 -33.27 4.78
CA SER A 403 -8.98 -33.18 6.01
C SER A 403 -9.60 -34.01 7.14
N GLU A 404 -10.92 -33.96 7.30
CA GLU A 404 -11.63 -34.82 8.26
C GLU A 404 -11.43 -36.30 7.93
N PHE A 405 -11.59 -36.67 6.65
CA PHE A 405 -11.40 -38.05 6.21
C PHE A 405 -9.99 -38.59 6.46
N LEU A 406 -8.96 -37.76 6.22
CA LEU A 406 -7.56 -38.11 6.51
C LEU A 406 -7.33 -38.24 8.02
N ALA A 407 -7.92 -37.35 8.83
CA ALA A 407 -7.82 -37.39 10.28
C ALA A 407 -8.45 -38.66 10.87
N ASP A 408 -9.60 -39.09 10.35
CA ASP A 408 -10.29 -40.33 10.76
C ASP A 408 -9.45 -41.58 10.49
N ARG A 409 -8.58 -41.53 9.47
CA ARG A 409 -7.60 -42.59 9.16
C ARG A 409 -6.27 -42.43 9.92
N GLY A 410 -6.21 -41.54 10.91
CA GLY A 410 -5.05 -41.34 11.78
C GLY A 410 -3.93 -40.48 11.20
N ILE A 411 -4.16 -39.79 10.07
CA ILE A 411 -3.18 -38.90 9.46
C ILE A 411 -3.29 -37.52 10.09
N LYS A 412 -2.18 -36.96 10.57
CA LYS A 412 -2.18 -35.61 11.15
C LYS A 412 -2.29 -34.59 10.03
N THR A 413 -3.44 -33.94 9.93
CA THR A 413 -3.75 -33.01 8.85
C THR A 413 -4.39 -31.71 9.34
N ARG A 414 -4.29 -30.68 8.50
CA ARG A 414 -4.97 -29.39 8.62
C ARG A 414 -5.41 -28.93 7.24
N TYR A 415 -6.40 -28.05 7.18
CA TYR A 415 -6.81 -27.39 5.95
C TYR A 415 -6.37 -25.92 5.90
N LEU A 416 -6.26 -25.37 4.69
CA LEU A 416 -6.00 -23.94 4.44
C LEU A 416 -6.88 -23.38 3.32
N HIS A 417 -7.78 -22.47 3.66
CA HIS A 417 -8.66 -21.75 2.74
C HIS A 417 -8.80 -20.26 3.10
N SER A 418 -9.52 -19.48 2.29
CA SER A 418 -9.52 -18.01 2.38
C SER A 418 -10.14 -17.42 3.65
N ASP A 419 -10.95 -18.18 4.40
CA ASP A 419 -11.54 -17.67 5.66
C ASP A 419 -10.57 -17.74 6.86
N ILE A 420 -9.42 -18.40 6.70
CA ILE A 420 -8.38 -18.43 7.74
C ILE A 420 -7.63 -17.11 7.75
N LYS A 421 -7.53 -16.51 8.93
CA LYS A 421 -6.85 -15.21 9.12
C LYS A 421 -5.36 -15.34 8.82
N THR A 422 -4.73 -14.27 8.33
CA THR A 422 -3.31 -14.26 7.95
C THR A 422 -2.37 -14.73 9.06
N LEU A 423 -2.60 -14.32 10.32
CA LEU A 423 -1.78 -14.77 11.46
C LEU A 423 -1.90 -16.27 11.71
N GLU A 424 -3.11 -16.81 11.60
CA GLU A 424 -3.36 -18.24 11.75
C GLU A 424 -2.76 -19.04 10.60
N ARG A 425 -2.83 -18.51 9.37
CA ARG A 425 -2.15 -19.09 8.20
C ARG A 425 -0.65 -19.24 8.44
N THR A 426 0.03 -18.20 8.92
CA THR A 426 1.47 -18.27 9.24
C THR A 426 1.77 -19.33 10.29
N GLU A 427 0.93 -19.43 11.33
CA GLU A 427 1.10 -20.46 12.35
C GLU A 427 0.86 -21.88 11.80
N ILE A 428 -0.16 -22.10 10.96
CA ILE A 428 -0.41 -23.39 10.31
C ILE A 428 0.80 -23.83 9.47
N ILE A 429 1.35 -22.93 8.65
CA ILE A 429 2.54 -23.23 7.82
C ILE A 429 3.73 -23.55 8.72
N ARG A 430 3.95 -22.78 9.78
CA ARG A 430 5.03 -23.04 10.76
C ARG A 430 4.85 -24.41 11.44
N GLN A 431 3.63 -24.78 11.78
CA GLN A 431 3.32 -26.06 12.40
C GLN A 431 3.53 -27.25 11.47
N LEU A 432 3.26 -27.10 10.16
CA LEU A 432 3.61 -28.09 9.14
C LEU A 432 5.12 -28.32 9.10
N ARG A 433 5.90 -27.23 9.03
CA ARG A 433 7.37 -27.27 9.03
C ARG A 433 7.96 -27.93 10.27
N LEU A 434 7.39 -27.64 11.43
CA LEU A 434 7.78 -28.25 12.70
C LEU A 434 7.31 -29.71 12.86
N GLY A 435 6.54 -30.25 11.92
CA GLY A 435 6.02 -31.62 11.99
C GLY A 435 4.96 -31.83 13.07
N LYS A 436 4.23 -30.77 13.47
CA LYS A 436 3.05 -30.95 14.33
C LYS A 436 1.94 -31.70 13.60
N PHE A 437 1.88 -31.55 12.28
CA PHE A 437 1.06 -32.31 11.36
C PHE A 437 1.84 -32.53 10.05
N ASP A 438 1.38 -33.48 9.25
CA ASP A 438 2.15 -34.00 8.11
C ASP A 438 1.57 -33.61 6.76
N VAL A 439 0.26 -33.32 6.72
CA VAL A 439 -0.49 -33.01 5.48
C VAL A 439 -1.22 -31.69 5.60
N LEU A 440 -1.08 -30.84 4.58
CA LEU A 440 -1.87 -29.61 4.44
C LEU A 440 -2.78 -29.72 3.22
N VAL A 441 -4.09 -29.69 3.43
CA VAL A 441 -5.08 -29.67 2.36
C VAL A 441 -5.52 -28.23 2.11
N GLY A 442 -5.42 -27.73 0.89
CA GLY A 442 -5.80 -26.36 0.59
C GLY A 442 -6.56 -26.25 -0.72
N ILE A 443 -6.97 -25.02 -1.00
CA ILE A 443 -7.45 -24.62 -2.33
C ILE A 443 -6.31 -23.90 -3.08
N ASN A 444 -6.64 -22.99 -4.01
CA ASN A 444 -5.70 -22.14 -4.76
C ASN A 444 -4.70 -21.29 -3.93
N LEU A 445 -4.65 -21.44 -2.61
CA LEU A 445 -3.75 -20.72 -1.69
C LEU A 445 -2.38 -21.39 -1.50
N LEU A 446 -2.16 -22.60 -2.05
CA LEU A 446 -0.90 -23.33 -1.97
C LEU A 446 0.06 -23.06 -3.15
N ARG A 447 0.04 -21.86 -3.72
CA ARG A 447 0.80 -21.52 -4.94
C ARG A 447 1.97 -20.58 -4.68
N GLU A 448 1.68 -19.34 -4.30
CA GLU A 448 2.65 -18.25 -4.34
C GLU A 448 3.23 -17.94 -2.95
N GLY A 449 4.55 -17.75 -2.88
CA GLY A 449 5.27 -17.35 -1.65
C GLY A 449 5.32 -18.41 -0.54
N LEU A 450 5.02 -19.67 -0.85
CA LEU A 450 5.11 -20.81 0.08
C LEU A 450 6.38 -21.62 -0.19
N ASP A 451 7.48 -21.22 0.44
CA ASP A 451 8.72 -22.01 0.41
C ASP A 451 8.77 -22.95 1.62
N ILE A 452 8.53 -24.24 1.37
CA ILE A 452 8.47 -25.31 2.38
C ILE A 452 9.36 -26.47 1.91
N PRO A 453 10.67 -26.43 2.21
CA PRO A 453 11.63 -27.46 1.79
C PRO A 453 11.28 -28.87 2.30
N GLU A 454 10.48 -28.96 3.36
CA GLU A 454 10.06 -30.21 3.97
C GLU A 454 8.98 -30.95 3.14
N VAL A 455 8.42 -30.35 2.08
CA VAL A 455 7.38 -30.96 1.24
C VAL A 455 8.01 -31.90 0.19
N GLY A 456 7.61 -33.17 0.23
CA GLY A 456 8.07 -34.21 -0.70
C GLY A 456 6.99 -34.73 -1.65
N PHE A 457 5.73 -34.31 -1.49
CA PHE A 457 4.62 -34.72 -2.36
C PHE A 457 3.56 -33.61 -2.49
N ILE A 458 3.05 -33.44 -3.71
CA ILE A 458 1.95 -32.52 -4.02
C ILE A 458 0.88 -33.30 -4.77
N GLY A 459 -0.31 -33.42 -4.18
CA GLY A 459 -1.48 -34.04 -4.81
C GLY A 459 -2.44 -32.97 -5.35
N ILE A 460 -2.70 -32.96 -6.65
CA ILE A 460 -3.66 -32.04 -7.28
C ILE A 460 -4.93 -32.83 -7.63
N LEU A 461 -6.01 -32.61 -6.86
CA LEU A 461 -7.29 -33.28 -7.11
C LEU A 461 -8.12 -32.50 -8.12
N ASP A 462 -8.93 -33.22 -8.88
CA ASP A 462 -9.77 -32.68 -9.96
C ASP A 462 -9.00 -31.76 -10.95
N ALA A 463 -7.78 -32.14 -11.34
CA ALA A 463 -6.90 -31.32 -12.17
C ALA A 463 -7.41 -31.03 -13.60
N ASP A 464 -8.46 -31.72 -14.03
CA ASP A 464 -9.15 -31.57 -15.32
C ASP A 464 -10.33 -30.60 -15.28
N LYS A 465 -10.69 -30.09 -14.09
CA LYS A 465 -11.76 -29.12 -13.85
C LYS A 465 -11.19 -27.77 -13.47
#